data_AF-A0AAU4RXI2-F1
#
_entry.id   AF-A0AAU4RXI2-F1
#
_cell.length_a   1.000
_cell.length_b   1.000
_cell.length_c   1.000
_cell.angle_alpha   90.00
_cell.angle_beta   90.00
_cell.angle_gamma   90.00
#
_symmetry.space_group_name_H-M   'P 1'
#
loop_
_entity.id
_entity.type
_entity.pdbx_description
1 polymer ?
#
loop_
_entity_poly.entity_id
_entity_poly.type
_entity_poly.pdbx_seq_one_letter_code
_entity_poly.pdbx_strand_id
1 'polypeptide(L)'
;MDEESALARTDVAIDEFNELIDTLWSPDENAGTRSTRNSEARRDRLHALFADEMRRTGRTAYAAERAVTDYVDHYAPIRPSAASGVQGNLSGARGLRLIEGTDDAIKSAAHRQLMLLRTR
;
A
#
# COMPACT_ATOMS: atom_id res chain seq x y z
N MET A 1 12.52 21.92 -0.60
CA MET A 1 11.06 21.72 -0.71
C MET A 1 10.80 20.36 -0.11
N ASP A 2 9.87 20.28 0.83
CA ASP A 2 9.54 19.04 1.52
C ASP A 2 8.93 18.01 0.54
N GLU A 3 9.28 16.73 0.68
CA GLU A 3 8.90 15.66 -0.28
C GLU A 3 7.39 15.41 -0.24
N GLU A 4 6.77 15.48 0.94
CA GLU A 4 5.33 15.38 1.11
C GLU A 4 4.59 16.48 0.34
N SER A 5 5.09 17.72 0.46
CA SER A 5 4.57 18.86 -0.30
C SER A 5 4.74 18.69 -1.82
N ALA A 6 5.77 17.95 -2.26
CA ALA A 6 5.95 17.63 -3.67
C ALA A 6 4.90 16.61 -4.14
N LEU A 7 4.70 15.51 -3.39
CA LEU A 7 3.70 14.50 -3.70
C LEU A 7 2.27 15.05 -3.70
N ALA A 8 1.96 15.99 -2.81
CA ALA A 8 0.65 16.64 -2.75
C ALA A 8 0.35 17.54 -3.97
N ARG A 9 1.36 17.87 -4.79
CA ARG A 9 1.21 18.69 -6.01
C ARG A 9 1.32 17.89 -7.30
N THR A 10 1.64 16.61 -7.20
CA THR A 10 1.73 15.70 -8.35
C THR A 10 0.39 14.99 -8.50
N ASP A 11 -0.30 15.22 -9.61
CA ASP A 11 -1.52 14.48 -9.94
C ASP A 11 -1.18 13.02 -10.26
N VAL A 12 -2.09 12.11 -9.93
CA VAL A 12 -1.94 10.67 -10.25
C VAL A 12 -3.17 10.12 -10.96
N ALA A 13 -2.97 9.59 -12.17
CA ALA A 13 -3.98 8.88 -12.92
C ALA A 13 -4.35 7.54 -12.24
N ILE A 14 -5.52 6.98 -12.59
CA ILE A 14 -5.96 5.68 -12.07
C ILE A 14 -5.03 4.60 -12.62
N ASP A 15 -4.61 4.74 -13.88
CA ASP A 15 -3.68 3.83 -14.53
C ASP A 15 -2.29 3.88 -13.87
N GLU A 16 -1.79 5.06 -13.51
CA GLU A 16 -0.53 5.20 -12.74
C GLU A 16 -0.64 4.57 -11.35
N PHE A 17 -1.81 4.67 -10.70
CA PHE A 17 -2.04 3.97 -9.44
C PHE A 17 -2.12 2.45 -9.64
N ASN A 18 -2.72 1.98 -10.73
CA ASN A 18 -2.72 0.55 -11.08
C ASN A 18 -1.29 0.03 -11.33
N GLU A 19 -0.48 0.78 -12.08
CA GLU A 19 0.93 0.46 -12.34
C GLU A 19 1.74 0.42 -11.04
N LEU A 20 1.48 1.34 -10.11
CA LEU A 20 2.08 1.32 -8.77
C LEU A 20 1.73 0.02 -8.04
N ILE A 21 0.47 -0.37 -8.03
CA ILE A 21 0.02 -1.61 -7.36
C ILE A 21 0.73 -2.83 -7.97
N ASP A 22 0.79 -2.93 -9.30
CA ASP A 22 1.47 -4.04 -9.99
C ASP A 22 2.98 -4.04 -9.77
N THR A 23 3.59 -2.87 -9.60
CA THR A 23 5.01 -2.76 -9.24
C THR A 23 5.27 -3.24 -7.82
N LEU A 24 4.41 -2.90 -6.87
CA LEU A 24 4.57 -3.28 -5.46
C LEU A 24 4.20 -4.74 -5.19
N TRP A 25 3.20 -5.25 -5.91
CA TRP A 25 2.72 -6.61 -5.80
C TRP A 25 2.52 -7.21 -7.19
N SER A 26 3.61 -7.69 -7.78
CA SER A 26 3.58 -8.25 -9.12
C SER A 26 2.53 -9.35 -9.24
N PRO A 27 1.65 -9.27 -10.26
CA PRO A 27 0.67 -10.32 -10.51
C PRO A 27 1.41 -11.62 -10.85
N ASP A 28 1.06 -12.70 -10.16
CA ASP A 28 1.57 -14.03 -10.45
C ASP A 28 0.71 -14.64 -11.55
N GLU A 29 1.27 -14.75 -12.77
CA GLU A 29 0.59 -15.30 -13.94
C GLU A 29 0.24 -16.79 -13.80
N ASN A 30 0.89 -17.50 -12.88
CA ASN A 30 0.65 -18.91 -12.58
C ASN A 30 -0.15 -19.09 -11.27
N ALA A 31 -0.72 -18.01 -10.75
CA ALA A 31 -1.51 -18.02 -9.53
C ALA A 31 -2.71 -18.99 -9.64
N GLY A 32 -2.81 -19.90 -8.69
CA GLY A 32 -4.06 -20.63 -8.47
C GLY A 32 -5.17 -19.68 -8.03
N THR A 33 -6.44 -20.09 -8.20
CA THR A 33 -7.65 -19.25 -7.97
C THR A 33 -7.66 -18.47 -6.65
N ARG A 34 -7.12 -19.05 -5.57
CA ARG A 34 -7.04 -18.37 -4.26
C ARG A 34 -6.09 -17.17 -4.28
N SER A 35 -4.94 -17.30 -4.94
CA SER A 35 -3.95 -16.24 -5.03
C SER A 35 -4.49 -15.10 -5.90
N THR A 36 -5.15 -15.41 -7.02
CA THR A 36 -5.84 -14.44 -7.87
C THR A 36 -6.87 -13.62 -7.08
N ARG A 37 -7.78 -14.30 -6.36
CA ARG A 37 -8.80 -13.62 -5.53
C ARG A 37 -8.19 -12.72 -4.46
N ASN A 38 -7.09 -13.15 -3.84
CA ASN A 38 -6.40 -12.32 -2.85
C ASN A 38 -5.78 -11.07 -3.49
N SER A 39 -5.26 -11.19 -4.71
CA SER A 39 -4.73 -10.06 -5.48
C SER A 39 -5.84 -9.07 -5.86
N GLU A 40 -6.97 -9.57 -6.36
CA GLU A 40 -8.17 -8.77 -6.66
C GLU A 40 -8.66 -8.04 -5.41
N ALA A 41 -8.84 -8.76 -4.30
CA ALA A 41 -9.28 -8.16 -3.03
C ALA A 41 -8.30 -7.09 -2.51
N ARG A 42 -6.99 -7.26 -2.72
CA ARG A 42 -5.99 -6.22 -2.42
C ARG A 42 -6.22 -4.99 -3.29
N ARG A 43 -6.36 -5.17 -4.61
CA ARG A 43 -6.55 -4.08 -5.56
C ARG A 43 -7.82 -3.30 -5.24
N ASP A 44 -8.94 -3.99 -4.99
CA ASP A 44 -10.20 -3.36 -4.60
C ASP A 44 -10.05 -2.54 -3.31
N ARG A 45 -9.36 -3.10 -2.31
CA ARG A 45 -9.14 -2.38 -1.04
C ARG A 45 -8.27 -1.14 -1.23
N LEU A 46 -7.21 -1.23 -2.04
CA LEU A 46 -6.33 -0.11 -2.33
C LEU A 46 -7.05 1.01 -3.09
N HIS A 47 -7.90 0.67 -4.07
CA HIS A 47 -8.74 1.66 -4.76
C HIS A 47 -9.74 2.32 -3.84
N ALA A 48 -10.36 1.57 -2.92
CA ALA A 48 -11.25 2.14 -1.92
C ALA A 48 -10.52 3.14 -1.00
N LEU A 49 -9.32 2.77 -0.51
CA LEU A 49 -8.49 3.65 0.32
C LEU A 49 -8.03 4.89 -0.46
N PHE A 50 -7.64 4.73 -1.72
CA PHE A 50 -7.25 5.85 -2.56
C PHE A 50 -8.42 6.78 -2.82
N ALA A 51 -9.61 6.26 -3.14
CA ALA A 51 -10.81 7.07 -3.30
C ALA A 51 -11.17 7.84 -2.02
N ASP A 52 -10.97 7.24 -0.84
CA ASP A 52 -11.19 7.91 0.44
C ASP A 52 -10.20 9.06 0.67
N GLU A 53 -8.91 8.84 0.42
CA GLU A 53 -7.89 9.89 0.56
C GLU A 53 -8.02 10.98 -0.53
N MET A 54 -8.41 10.61 -1.74
CA MET A 54 -8.71 11.55 -2.83
C MET A 54 -9.76 12.58 -2.43
N ARG A 55 -10.78 12.17 -1.66
CA ARG A 55 -11.81 13.09 -1.15
C ARG A 55 -11.26 14.13 -0.18
N ARG A 56 -10.12 13.84 0.47
CA ARG A 56 -9.50 14.70 1.48
C ARG A 56 -8.42 15.60 0.88
N THR A 57 -7.59 15.05 0.01
CA THR A 57 -6.35 15.71 -0.47
C THR A 57 -6.29 15.89 -1.98
N GLY A 58 -7.35 15.53 -2.70
CA GLY A 58 -7.36 15.52 -4.16
C GLY A 58 -6.66 14.30 -4.74
N ARG A 59 -6.67 14.21 -6.08
CA ARG A 59 -6.14 13.08 -6.83
C ARG A 59 -4.63 13.16 -7.01
N THR A 60 -3.90 12.98 -5.92
CA THR A 60 -2.47 13.27 -5.86
C THR A 60 -1.64 12.04 -5.55
N ALA A 61 -0.33 12.12 -5.83
CA ALA A 61 0.64 11.10 -5.45
C ALA A 61 0.69 10.90 -3.94
N TYR A 62 0.44 11.97 -3.17
CA TYR A 62 0.27 11.88 -1.72
C TYR A 62 -0.91 10.97 -1.33
N ALA A 63 -2.08 11.13 -1.97
CA ALA A 63 -3.22 10.26 -1.69
C ALA A 63 -2.92 8.79 -2.04
N ALA A 64 -2.17 8.53 -3.11
CA ALA A 64 -1.75 7.18 -3.49
C ALA A 64 -0.79 6.57 -2.47
N GLU A 65 0.20 7.34 -2.00
CA GLU A 65 1.14 6.92 -0.96
C GLU A 65 0.41 6.59 0.35
N ARG A 66 -0.55 7.43 0.73
CA ARG A 66 -1.34 7.25 1.94
C ARG A 66 -2.21 5.98 1.85
N ALA A 67 -2.83 5.73 0.70
CA ALA A 67 -3.59 4.50 0.48
C ALA A 67 -2.75 3.23 0.60
N VAL A 68 -1.52 3.22 0.04
CA VAL A 68 -0.59 2.09 0.18
C VAL A 68 -0.17 1.89 1.63
N THR A 69 0.18 2.98 2.31
CA THR A 69 0.60 2.95 3.72
C THR A 69 -0.52 2.40 4.62
N ASP A 70 -1.74 2.91 4.47
CA ASP A 70 -2.88 2.47 5.25
C ASP A 70 -3.24 1.00 4.96
N TYR A 71 -3.08 0.55 3.70
CA TYR A 71 -3.25 -0.85 3.35
C TYR A 71 -2.28 -1.75 4.10
N VAL A 72 -0.98 -1.46 4.06
CA VAL A 72 0.02 -2.34 4.69
C VAL A 72 -0.14 -2.38 6.22
N ASP A 73 -0.46 -1.24 6.82
CA ASP A 73 -0.59 -1.14 8.28
C ASP A 73 -1.84 -1.88 8.79
N HIS A 74 -2.97 -1.74 8.10
CA HIS A 74 -4.27 -2.14 8.65
C HIS A 74 -4.95 -3.29 7.92
N TYR A 75 -4.62 -3.55 6.65
CA TYR A 75 -5.38 -4.48 5.80
C TYR A 75 -4.56 -5.62 5.23
N ALA A 76 -3.24 -5.44 5.05
CA ALA A 76 -2.40 -6.51 4.56
C ALA A 76 -2.56 -7.77 5.42
N PRO A 77 -2.70 -8.96 4.80
CA PRO A 77 -2.84 -10.21 5.53
C PRO A 77 -1.67 -10.42 6.48
N ILE A 78 -1.98 -10.87 7.69
CA ILE A 78 -1.01 -11.21 8.70
C ILE A 78 -1.43 -12.52 9.35
N ARG A 79 -0.46 -13.40 9.63
CA ARG A 79 -0.67 -14.61 10.40
C ARG A 79 -0.03 -14.41 11.77
N PRO A 80 -0.83 -14.20 12.83
CA PRO A 80 -0.28 -14.11 14.17
C PRO A 80 0.45 -15.40 14.53
N SER A 81 1.73 -15.30 14.88
CA SER A 81 2.59 -16.46 15.17
C SER A 81 2.68 -16.70 16.68
N ALA A 82 2.71 -17.98 17.06
CA ALA A 82 3.03 -18.39 18.42
C ALA A 82 4.45 -18.01 18.83
N ALA A 83 5.39 -18.03 17.88
CA ALA A 83 6.79 -17.71 18.12
C ALA A 83 7.02 -16.25 18.54
N SER A 84 6.15 -15.34 18.09
CA SER A 84 6.19 -13.92 18.46
C SER A 84 5.28 -13.57 19.64
N GLY A 85 4.70 -14.56 20.31
CA GLY A 85 3.88 -14.36 21.52
C GLY A 85 2.53 -13.69 21.29
N VAL A 86 2.11 -13.50 20.03
CA VAL A 86 0.88 -12.80 19.63
C VAL A 86 -0.16 -13.73 19.00
N GLN A 87 -0.08 -15.04 19.24
CA GLN A 87 -1.00 -16.02 18.67
C GLN A 87 -2.46 -15.66 18.97
N GLY A 88 -3.30 -15.66 17.93
CA GLY A 88 -4.72 -15.27 18.04
C GLY A 88 -4.97 -13.78 18.25
N ASN A 89 -3.93 -12.95 18.42
CA ASN A 89 -4.05 -11.51 18.62
C ASN A 89 -3.61 -10.75 17.36
N LEU A 90 -4.59 -10.44 16.49
CA LEU A 90 -4.35 -9.73 15.24
C LEU A 90 -3.77 -8.32 15.47
N SER A 91 -4.32 -7.58 16.44
CA SER A 91 -3.90 -6.21 16.75
C SER A 91 -2.47 -6.18 17.29
N GLY A 92 -2.12 -7.13 18.17
CA GLY A 92 -0.75 -7.28 18.69
C GLY A 92 0.24 -7.62 17.58
N ALA A 93 -0.14 -8.52 16.66
CA ALA A 93 0.70 -8.87 15.51
C ALA A 93 0.93 -7.69 14.55
N ARG A 94 -0.08 -6.83 14.34
CA ARG A 94 0.07 -5.60 13.54
C ARG A 94 0.97 -4.58 14.24
N GLY A 95 0.76 -4.34 15.54
CA GLY A 95 1.61 -3.45 16.32
C GLY A 95 3.08 -3.87 16.30
N LEU A 96 3.35 -5.18 16.41
CA LEU A 96 4.70 -5.71 16.31
C LEU A 96 5.34 -5.43 14.94
N ARG A 97 4.63 -5.67 13.83
CA ARG A 97 5.15 -5.35 12.48
C ARG A 97 5.49 -3.88 12.28
N LEU A 98 4.68 -2.99 12.86
CA LEU A 98 4.94 -1.55 12.83
C LEU A 98 6.22 -1.19 13.58
N ILE A 99 6.46 -1.82 14.75
CA ILE A 99 7.67 -1.61 15.54
C ILE A 99 8.90 -2.21 14.84
N GLU A 100 8.74 -3.38 14.21
CA GLU A 100 9.81 -4.09 13.51
C GLU A 100 10.11 -3.53 12.10
N GLY A 101 9.32 -2.57 11.61
CA GLY A 101 9.49 -2.00 10.27
C GLY A 101 9.29 -3.03 9.15
N THR A 102 8.49 -4.08 9.38
CA THR A 102 8.32 -5.20 8.42
C THR A 102 7.84 -4.71 7.06
N ASP A 103 7.06 -3.64 7.03
CA ASP A 103 6.42 -3.09 5.84
C ASP A 103 7.18 -1.89 5.24
N ASP A 104 8.29 -1.46 5.86
CA ASP A 104 9.03 -0.26 5.47
C ASP A 104 9.59 -0.36 4.05
N ALA A 105 9.97 -1.56 3.61
CA ALA A 105 10.44 -1.80 2.25
C ALA A 105 9.36 -1.48 1.20
N ILE A 106 8.11 -1.87 1.44
CA ILE A 106 6.98 -1.61 0.54
C ILE A 106 6.65 -0.12 0.54
N LYS A 107 6.58 0.50 1.73
CA LYS A 107 6.32 1.96 1.85
C LYS A 107 7.39 2.78 1.13
N SER A 108 8.67 2.44 1.34
CA SER A 108 9.79 3.10 0.69
C SER A 108 9.79 2.87 -0.82
N ALA A 109 9.40 1.69 -1.30
CA ALA A 109 9.27 1.42 -2.72
C ALA A 109 8.14 2.26 -3.34
N ALA A 110 6.99 2.37 -2.67
CA ALA A 110 5.87 3.17 -3.13
C ALA A 110 6.26 4.66 -3.23
N HIS A 111 6.87 5.19 -2.18
CA HIS A 111 7.38 6.56 -2.14
C HIS A 111 8.30 6.86 -3.33
N ARG A 112 9.32 6.01 -3.54
CA ARG A 112 10.28 6.18 -4.65
C ARG A 112 9.59 6.19 -6.01
N GLN A 113 8.65 5.27 -6.25
CA GLN A 113 7.94 5.21 -7.53
C GLN A 113 7.08 6.45 -7.76
N LEU A 114 6.36 6.91 -6.75
CA LEU A 114 5.53 8.11 -6.83
C LEU A 114 6.35 9.39 -7.05
N MET A 115 7.53 9.48 -6.43
CA MET A 115 8.47 10.58 -6.67
C MET A 115 9.00 10.64 -8.10
N LEU A 116 9.04 9.52 -8.83
CA LEU A 116 9.44 9.50 -10.25
C LEU A 116 8.39 10.12 -11.16
N LEU A 117 7.10 10.07 -10.80
CA LEU A 117 6.02 10.69 -11.58
C LEU A 117 6.17 12.21 -11.67
N ARG A 118 6.79 12.84 -10.66
CA ARG A 118 7.13 14.28 -10.69
C ARG A 118 8.06 14.66 -11.85
N THR A 119 8.91 13.74 -12.29
CA THR A 119 9.94 14.02 -13.30
C THR A 119 9.48 13.84 -14.74
N ARG A 120 8.23 13.39 -14.94
CA ARG A 120 7.59 13.25 -16.25
C ARG A 120 6.87 14.54 -16.63
#